data_AF-A0A5E4VGG0-F1
#
_entry.id   AF-A0A5E4VGG0-F1
#
_cell.length_a   1.000
_cell.length_b   1.000
_cell.length_c   1.000
_cell.angle_alpha   90.00
_cell.angle_beta   90.00
_cell.angle_gamma   90.00
#
_symmetry.space_group_name_H-M   'P 1'
#
loop_
_entity.id
_entity.type
_entity.pdbx_description
1 polymer ?
#
loop_
_entity_poly.entity_id
_entity_poly.type
_entity_poly.pdbx_seq_one_letter_code
_entity_poly.pdbx_strand_id
1 'polypeptide(L)'
;MSAQTSRQPPDPWPATRLAEIDEDAVRLLVNTFYGRIRDDEMLGPVFRQALEGRWDMHLEKMVAFWSSIVLGAKRYRGNVTQAHQPFGHLSGEHFSRWLALFFDTLDRLFEPQAAFAFAEPAIRIAESLQLNLFGWEYTLPPAQRALLDSVKQARPARPQE
;
A
#
# COMPACT_ATOMS: atom_id res chain seq x y z
N MET A 1 -34.12 -29.07 12.38
CA MET A 1 -32.96 -29.10 11.46
C MET A 1 -32.90 -27.74 10.78
N SER A 2 -31.92 -26.90 11.12
CA SER A 2 -31.71 -25.62 10.44
C SER A 2 -30.22 -25.42 10.28
N ALA A 3 -29.72 -25.72 9.08
CA ALA A 3 -28.36 -25.39 8.68
C ALA A 3 -28.31 -23.88 8.45
N GLN A 4 -27.72 -23.15 9.40
CA GLN A 4 -27.29 -21.77 9.17
C GLN A 4 -26.04 -21.85 8.30
N THR A 5 -26.19 -21.64 6.99
CA THR A 5 -25.06 -21.36 6.12
C THR A 5 -24.50 -19.99 6.51
N SER A 6 -23.55 -19.98 7.43
CA SER A 6 -22.63 -18.85 7.61
C SER A 6 -21.92 -18.66 6.27
N ARG A 7 -22.34 -17.66 5.49
CA ARG A 7 -21.64 -17.26 4.27
C ARG A 7 -20.33 -16.60 4.71
N GLN A 8 -19.29 -17.41 4.85
CA GLN A 8 -17.93 -16.93 5.05
C GLN A 8 -17.64 -15.94 3.90
N PRO A 9 -17.16 -14.72 4.19
CA PRO A 9 -16.78 -13.82 3.11
C PRO A 9 -15.72 -14.52 2.25
N PRO A 10 -15.75 -14.30 0.92
CA PRO A 10 -14.74 -14.88 0.04
C PRO A 10 -13.35 -14.48 0.54
N ASP A 11 -12.41 -15.42 0.46
CA ASP A 11 -11.01 -15.16 0.80
C ASP A 11 -10.52 -13.95 -0.04
N PRO A 12 -10.01 -12.88 0.58
CA PRO A 12 -9.49 -11.73 -0.18
C PRO A 12 -8.23 -12.07 -0.99
N TRP A 13 -7.66 -13.27 -0.81
CA TRP A 13 -6.48 -13.73 -1.53
C TRP A 13 -6.84 -14.55 -2.78
N PRO A 14 -6.20 -14.28 -3.92
CA PRO A 14 -6.38 -15.08 -5.12
C PRO A 14 -5.75 -16.48 -4.92
N ALA A 15 -6.35 -17.50 -5.54
CA ALA A 15 -5.83 -18.87 -5.47
C ALA A 15 -4.43 -19.01 -6.11
N THR A 16 -4.14 -18.18 -7.12
CA THR A 16 -2.83 -18.06 -7.77
C THR A 16 -2.41 -16.60 -7.76
N ARG A 17 -1.13 -16.34 -7.46
CA ARG A 17 -0.59 -14.98 -7.48
C ARG A 17 -0.59 -14.40 -8.89
N LEU A 18 -0.81 -13.09 -8.99
CA LEU A 18 -0.92 -12.37 -10.26
C LEU A 18 0.48 -12.02 -10.80
N ALA A 19 0.76 -12.45 -12.02
CA ALA A 19 2.00 -12.08 -12.73
C ALA A 19 1.87 -10.76 -13.51
N GLU A 20 0.67 -10.49 -14.04
CA GLU A 20 0.38 -9.30 -14.85
C GLU A 20 -0.21 -8.17 -14.00
N ILE A 21 0.10 -6.94 -14.39
CA ILE A 21 -0.46 -5.74 -13.78
C ILE A 21 -1.42 -5.10 -14.78
N ASP A 22 -2.71 -5.23 -14.51
CA ASP A 22 -3.78 -4.52 -15.20
C ASP A 22 -4.61 -3.66 -14.20
N GLU A 23 -5.68 -3.03 -14.68
CA GLU A 23 -6.49 -2.17 -13.82
C GLU A 23 -7.28 -2.94 -12.75
N ASP A 24 -7.67 -4.18 -13.04
CA ASP A 24 -8.38 -5.03 -12.07
C ASP A 24 -7.44 -5.51 -10.97
N ALA A 25 -6.19 -5.85 -11.31
CA ALA A 25 -5.14 -6.16 -10.36
C ALA A 25 -4.83 -4.97 -9.44
N VAL A 26 -4.79 -3.74 -9.97
CA VAL A 26 -4.64 -2.52 -9.16
C VAL A 26 -5.84 -2.33 -8.24
N ARG A 27 -7.07 -2.53 -8.73
CA ARG A 27 -8.29 -2.43 -7.90
C ARG A 27 -8.28 -3.46 -6.78
N LEU A 28 -7.87 -4.70 -7.06
CA LEU A 28 -7.74 -5.75 -6.05
C LEU A 28 -6.72 -5.34 -4.98
N LEU A 29 -5.52 -4.91 -5.38
CA LEU A 29 -4.51 -4.42 -4.45
C LEU A 29 -5.04 -3.32 -3.54
N VAL A 30 -5.65 -2.28 -4.12
CA VAL A 30 -6.14 -1.13 -3.37
C VAL A 30 -7.23 -1.54 -2.37
N ASN A 31 -8.24 -2.30 -2.81
CA ASN A 31 -9.32 -2.72 -1.94
C ASN A 31 -8.83 -3.64 -0.82
N THR A 32 -7.99 -4.63 -1.14
CA THR A 32 -7.43 -5.55 -0.13
C THR A 32 -6.55 -4.80 0.87
N PHE A 33 -5.64 -3.95 0.40
CA PHE A 33 -4.74 -3.21 1.26
C PHE A 33 -5.47 -2.23 2.19
N TYR A 34 -6.41 -1.44 1.66
CA TYR A 34 -7.14 -0.48 2.49
C TYR A 34 -8.19 -1.14 3.40
N GLY A 35 -8.71 -2.30 3.01
CA GLY A 35 -9.48 -3.16 3.93
C GLY A 35 -8.63 -3.55 5.14
N ARG A 36 -7.39 -4.00 4.92
CA ARG A 36 -6.45 -4.32 6.00
C ARG A 36 -6.06 -3.11 6.85
N ILE A 37 -5.87 -1.94 6.24
CA ILE A 37 -5.63 -0.69 6.98
C ILE A 37 -6.78 -0.37 7.92
N ARG A 38 -8.02 -0.53 7.46
CA ARG A 38 -9.21 -0.19 8.26
C ARG A 38 -9.29 -1.00 9.54
N ASP A 39 -8.85 -2.26 9.47
CA ASP A 39 -8.87 -3.24 10.56
C ASP A 39 -7.57 -3.20 11.40
N ASP A 40 -6.57 -2.43 11.00
CA ASP A 40 -5.31 -2.29 11.72
C ASP A 40 -5.45 -1.39 12.96
N GLU A 41 -4.87 -1.80 14.08
CA GLU A 41 -5.01 -1.10 15.36
C GLU A 41 -4.28 0.25 15.38
N MET A 42 -3.18 0.40 14.64
CA MET A 42 -2.37 1.62 14.59
C MET A 42 -2.82 2.55 13.46
N LEU A 43 -3.02 2.01 12.26
CA LEU A 43 -3.38 2.81 11.08
C LEU A 43 -4.89 3.08 11.00
N GLY A 44 -5.72 2.13 11.43
CA GLY A 44 -7.18 2.25 11.37
C GLY A 44 -7.70 3.55 11.98
N PRO A 45 -7.31 3.94 13.21
CA PRO A 45 -7.71 5.22 13.81
C PRO A 45 -7.34 6.44 12.96
N VAL A 46 -6.12 6.48 12.41
CA VAL A 46 -5.63 7.58 11.56
C VAL A 46 -6.51 7.74 10.32
N PHE A 47 -6.74 6.63 9.61
CA PHE A 47 -7.55 6.65 8.39
C PHE A 47 -9.04 6.88 8.68
N ARG A 48 -9.58 6.36 9.79
CA ARG A 48 -10.96 6.67 10.21
C ARG A 48 -11.15 8.15 10.44
N GLN A 49 -10.27 8.80 11.21
CA GLN A 49 -10.32 10.23 11.43
C GLN A 49 -10.20 11.03 10.12
N ALA A 50 -9.35 10.56 9.20
CA ALA A 50 -9.14 11.22 7.92
C ALA A 50 -10.29 11.02 6.92
N LEU A 51 -10.94 9.86 6.89
CA LEU A 51 -11.78 9.40 5.77
C LEU A 51 -13.22 9.05 6.15
N GLU A 52 -13.67 9.34 7.36
CA GLU A 52 -15.05 9.11 7.76
C GLU A 52 -16.04 9.65 6.72
N GLY A 53 -16.97 8.78 6.26
CA GLY A 53 -17.93 9.06 5.20
C GLY A 53 -17.37 9.19 3.77
N ARG A 54 -16.07 9.00 3.55
CA ARG A 54 -15.39 9.27 2.26
C ARG A 54 -14.47 8.14 1.77
N TRP A 55 -14.64 6.93 2.30
CA TRP A 55 -13.81 5.78 1.95
C TRP A 55 -13.84 5.46 0.45
N ASP A 56 -15.03 5.39 -0.16
CA ASP A 56 -15.15 5.03 -1.58
C ASP A 56 -14.42 6.02 -2.48
N MET A 57 -14.56 7.33 -2.21
CA MET A 57 -13.83 8.38 -2.93
C MET A 57 -12.31 8.23 -2.78
N HIS A 58 -11.84 7.84 -1.60
CA HIS A 58 -10.42 7.60 -1.36
C HIS A 58 -9.93 6.36 -2.10
N LEU A 59 -10.67 5.26 -2.09
CA LEU A 59 -10.31 4.04 -2.82
C LEU A 59 -10.21 4.30 -4.32
N GLU A 60 -11.17 5.01 -4.92
CA GLU A 60 -11.11 5.40 -6.33
C GLU A 60 -9.87 6.26 -6.64
N LYS A 61 -9.55 7.22 -5.77
CA LYS A 61 -8.35 8.04 -5.88
C LYS A 61 -7.08 7.22 -5.79
N MET A 62 -7.05 6.19 -4.93
CA MET A 62 -5.87 5.31 -4.77
C MET A 62 -5.72 4.34 -5.94
N VAL A 63 -6.81 3.87 -6.54
CA VAL A 63 -6.77 3.14 -7.82
C VAL A 63 -6.15 4.04 -8.89
N ALA A 64 -6.64 5.27 -9.05
CA ALA A 64 -6.07 6.21 -10.02
C ALA A 64 -4.58 6.51 -9.75
N PHE A 65 -4.19 6.66 -8.48
CA PHE A 65 -2.81 6.87 -8.07
C PHE A 65 -1.89 5.71 -8.47
N TRP A 66 -2.24 4.48 -8.09
CA TRP A 66 -1.41 3.31 -8.39
C TRP A 66 -1.40 3.00 -9.88
N SER A 67 -2.54 3.07 -10.57
CA SER A 67 -2.58 2.95 -12.04
C SER A 67 -1.69 4.00 -12.71
N SER A 68 -1.62 5.23 -12.18
CA SER A 68 -0.71 6.24 -12.71
C SER A 68 0.77 5.89 -12.56
N ILE A 69 1.13 5.18 -11.50
CA ILE A 69 2.51 4.80 -11.21
C ILE A 69 2.92 3.56 -12.01
N VAL A 70 2.13 2.49 -11.97
CA VAL A 70 2.54 1.18 -12.53
C VAL A 70 2.08 0.96 -13.98
N LEU A 71 1.04 1.66 -14.43
CA LEU A 71 0.53 1.55 -15.81
C LEU A 71 0.78 2.82 -16.64
N GLY A 72 1.37 3.86 -16.05
CA GLY A 72 1.56 5.15 -16.71
C GLY A 72 0.26 5.89 -17.02
N ALA A 73 -0.86 5.54 -16.37
CA ALA A 73 -2.13 6.23 -16.56
C ALA A 73 -2.00 7.72 -16.16
N LYS A 74 -2.57 8.67 -16.90
CA LYS A 74 -2.47 10.11 -16.57
C LYS A 74 -3.69 10.61 -15.77
N ARG A 75 -4.16 9.82 -14.78
CA ARG A 75 -5.43 10.04 -14.07
C ARG A 75 -5.27 10.64 -12.67
N TYR A 76 -4.16 10.41 -11.98
CA TYR A 76 -3.91 11.06 -10.69
C TYR A 76 -3.44 12.51 -10.85
N ARG A 77 -4.08 13.45 -10.13
CA ARG A 77 -3.80 14.89 -10.19
C ARG A 77 -3.58 15.54 -8.82
N GLY A 78 -3.13 14.77 -7.83
CA GLY A 78 -2.93 15.25 -6.46
C GLY A 78 -1.47 15.48 -6.08
N ASN A 79 -1.25 16.18 -4.96
CA ASN A 79 0.05 16.25 -4.29
C ASN A 79 0.03 15.35 -3.05
N VAL A 80 0.80 14.27 -3.08
CA VAL A 80 0.81 13.27 -1.99
C VAL A 80 1.34 13.89 -0.71
N THR A 81 2.43 14.66 -0.76
CA THR A 81 3.01 15.32 0.43
C THR A 81 2.02 16.25 1.10
N GLN A 82 1.37 17.13 0.34
CA GLN A 82 0.38 18.07 0.87
C GLN A 82 -0.81 17.34 1.50
N ALA A 83 -1.20 16.19 0.97
CA ALA A 83 -2.28 15.38 1.55
C ALA A 83 -1.92 14.76 2.92
N HIS A 84 -0.63 14.58 3.23
CA HIS A 84 -0.18 13.98 4.49
C HIS A 84 0.19 15.03 5.56
N GLN A 85 0.51 16.28 5.17
CA GLN A 85 0.89 17.36 6.08
C GLN A 85 -0.11 17.65 7.23
N PRO A 86 -1.44 17.62 7.03
CA PRO A 86 -2.39 17.90 8.11
C PRO A 86 -2.34 16.88 9.26
N PHE A 87 -1.75 15.70 9.04
CA PHE A 87 -1.69 14.63 10.03
C PHE A 87 -0.38 14.71 10.83
N GLY A 88 -0.23 15.78 11.62
CA GLY A 88 0.98 16.02 12.43
C GLY A 88 1.27 14.98 13.52
N HIS A 89 0.35 14.03 13.75
CA HIS A 89 0.53 12.89 14.65
C HIS A 89 1.15 11.66 13.96
N LEU A 90 1.37 11.71 12.64
CA LEU A 90 2.10 10.64 11.94
C LEU A 90 3.52 10.55 12.48
N SER A 91 3.98 9.33 12.67
CA SER A 91 5.34 9.02 13.13
C SER A 91 5.98 8.00 12.20
N GLY A 92 7.30 7.80 12.34
CA GLY A 92 8.02 6.75 11.63
C GLY A 92 7.43 5.35 11.82
N GLU A 93 6.83 5.08 12.97
CA GLU A 93 6.16 3.79 13.25
C GLU A 93 4.92 3.59 12.36
N HIS A 94 4.14 4.65 12.12
CA HIS A 94 3.00 4.59 11.20
C HIS A 94 3.46 4.26 9.77
N PHE A 95 4.53 4.91 9.29
CA PHE A 95 5.10 4.60 7.98
C PHE A 95 5.66 3.18 7.92
N SER A 96 6.31 2.72 8.99
CA SER A 96 6.82 1.35 9.10
C SER A 96 5.69 0.33 9.01
N ARG A 97 4.59 0.56 9.74
CA ARG A 97 3.41 -0.32 9.73
C ARG A 97 2.72 -0.34 8.38
N TRP A 98 2.57 0.84 7.75
CA TRP A 98 1.98 0.97 6.43
C TRP A 98 2.78 0.19 5.38
N LEU A 99 4.12 0.33 5.37
CA LEU A 99 4.98 -0.40 4.43
C LEU A 99 4.96 -1.90 4.68
N ALA A 100 4.99 -2.33 5.93
CA ALA A 100 4.91 -3.75 6.28
C ALA A 100 3.61 -4.39 5.77
N LEU A 101 2.46 -3.75 6.02
CA LEU A 101 1.18 -4.22 5.51
C LEU A 101 1.11 -4.18 3.99
N PHE A 102 1.69 -3.16 3.36
CA PHE A 102 1.67 -3.02 1.91
C PHE A 102 2.49 -4.13 1.24
N PHE A 103 3.72 -4.37 1.71
CA PHE A 103 4.58 -5.42 1.17
C PHE A 103 4.05 -6.83 1.42
N ASP A 104 3.49 -7.11 2.60
CA ASP A 104 2.84 -8.40 2.85
C ASP A 104 1.58 -8.58 1.97
N THR A 105 0.86 -7.49 1.66
CA THR A 105 -0.26 -7.56 0.70
C THR A 105 0.24 -7.86 -0.71
N LEU A 106 1.34 -7.21 -1.13
CA LEU A 106 1.93 -7.44 -2.45
C LEU A 106 2.42 -8.88 -2.62
N ASP A 107 3.15 -9.43 -1.64
CA ASP A 107 3.70 -10.78 -1.73
C ASP A 107 2.61 -11.87 -1.81
N ARG A 108 1.47 -11.63 -1.15
CA ARG A 108 0.30 -12.51 -1.21
C ARG A 108 -0.48 -12.40 -2.52
N LEU A 109 -0.56 -11.22 -3.11
CA LEU A 109 -1.36 -10.98 -4.31
C LEU A 109 -0.58 -11.24 -5.61
N PHE A 110 0.72 -10.96 -5.64
CA PHE A 110 1.49 -10.85 -6.87
C PHE A 110 2.72 -11.77 -6.88
N GLU A 111 3.10 -12.21 -8.08
CA GLU A 111 4.41 -12.80 -8.29
C GLU A 111 5.53 -11.76 -8.07
N PRO A 112 6.77 -12.18 -7.77
CA PRO A 112 7.84 -11.28 -7.34
C PRO A 112 8.10 -10.09 -8.28
N GLN A 113 8.02 -10.29 -9.60
CA GLN A 113 8.21 -9.23 -10.59
C GLN A 113 7.13 -8.14 -10.50
N ALA A 114 5.86 -8.55 -10.45
CA ALA A 114 4.74 -7.61 -10.32
C ALA A 114 4.72 -6.94 -8.94
N ALA A 115 4.97 -7.70 -7.86
CA ALA A 115 5.07 -7.15 -6.51
C ALA A 115 6.14 -6.05 -6.43
N PHE A 116 7.32 -6.28 -7.00
CA PHE A 116 8.41 -5.31 -6.97
C PHE A 116 8.10 -4.03 -7.74
N ALA A 117 7.32 -4.11 -8.83
CA ALA A 117 6.89 -2.94 -9.60
C ALA A 117 6.04 -1.94 -8.78
N PHE A 118 5.30 -2.43 -7.78
CA PHE A 118 4.62 -1.58 -6.78
C PHE A 118 5.53 -1.19 -5.62
N ALA A 119 6.38 -2.11 -5.15
CA ALA A 119 7.20 -1.89 -3.99
C ALA A 119 8.25 -0.78 -4.21
N GLU A 120 8.96 -0.78 -5.34
CA GLU A 120 10.00 0.20 -5.65
C GLU A 120 9.50 1.67 -5.58
N PRO A 121 8.39 2.06 -6.23
CA PRO A 121 7.85 3.41 -6.06
C PRO A 121 7.31 3.67 -4.65
N ALA A 122 6.71 2.67 -3.98
CA ALA A 122 6.24 2.84 -2.60
C ALA A 122 7.36 3.24 -1.64
N ILE A 123 8.53 2.62 -1.77
CA ILE A 123 9.74 2.95 -0.99
C ILE A 123 10.13 4.41 -1.20
N ARG A 124 10.28 4.83 -2.46
CA ARG A 124 10.69 6.20 -2.80
C ARG A 124 9.70 7.24 -2.30
N ILE A 125 8.40 6.95 -2.41
CA ILE A 125 7.33 7.83 -1.93
C ILE A 125 7.38 7.92 -0.40
N ALA A 126 7.52 6.81 0.31
CA ALA A 126 7.60 6.81 1.78
C ALA A 126 8.86 7.51 2.29
N GLU A 127 10.02 7.33 1.65
CA GLU A 127 11.26 8.05 1.97
C GLU A 127 11.05 9.57 1.76
N SER A 128 10.46 9.98 0.64
CA SER A 128 10.17 11.39 0.36
C SER A 128 9.19 12.01 1.35
N LEU A 129 8.09 11.31 1.68
CA LEU A 129 7.10 11.80 2.64
C LEU A 129 7.70 12.01 4.02
N GLN A 130 8.45 11.02 4.52
CA GLN A 130 9.06 11.11 5.84
C GLN A 130 10.10 12.23 5.91
N LEU A 131 10.92 12.41 4.88
CA LEU A 131 11.86 13.54 4.81
C LEU A 131 11.13 14.89 4.86
N ASN A 132 10.02 15.02 4.13
CA ASN A 132 9.23 16.26 4.11
C ASN A 132 8.49 16.53 5.43
N LEU A 133 8.05 15.48 6.13
CA LEU A 133 7.29 15.63 7.38
C LEU A 133 8.19 15.77 8.61
N PHE A 134 9.34 15.10 8.63
CA PHE A 134 10.19 14.98 9.81
C PHE A 134 11.54 15.71 9.68
N GLY A 135 11.87 16.21 8.49
CA GLY A 135 13.09 16.98 8.23
C GLY A 135 14.32 16.11 7.95
N TRP A 136 15.43 16.77 7.66
CA TRP A 136 16.67 16.15 7.16
C TRP A 136 17.47 15.38 8.22
N GLU A 137 17.24 15.66 9.50
CA GLU A 137 17.86 14.96 10.62
C GLU A 137 17.11 13.67 11.00
N TYR A 138 15.95 13.43 10.39
CA TYR A 138 15.15 12.25 10.66
C TYR A 138 15.86 10.97 10.22
N THR A 139 15.92 10.01 11.14
CA THR A 139 16.47 8.68 10.90
C THR A 139 15.34 7.65 10.90
N LEU A 140 15.32 6.78 9.89
CA LEU A 140 14.33 5.71 9.82
C LEU A 140 14.47 4.78 11.05
N PRO A 141 13.35 4.35 11.66
CA PRO A 141 13.34 3.27 12.62
C PRO A 141 14.12 2.04 12.11
N PRO A 142 14.92 1.36 12.95
CA PRO A 142 15.71 0.21 12.54
C PRO A 142 14.89 -0.89 11.85
N ALA A 143 13.68 -1.16 12.35
CA ALA A 143 12.77 -2.13 11.75
C ALA A 143 12.35 -1.74 10.33
N GLN A 144 12.10 -0.45 10.09
CA GLN A 144 11.79 0.04 8.74
C GLN A 144 12.99 -0.11 7.81
N ARG A 145 14.19 0.26 8.28
CA ARG A 145 15.42 0.11 7.50
C ARG A 145 15.61 -1.34 7.07
N ALA A 146 15.53 -2.27 8.02
CA ALA A 146 15.67 -3.71 7.74
C ALA A 146 14.62 -4.22 6.75
N LEU A 147 13.36 -3.78 6.88
CA LEU A 147 12.30 -4.13 5.94
C LEU A 147 12.61 -3.62 4.53
N LEU A 148 13.02 -2.35 4.39
CA LEU A 148 13.36 -1.75 3.11
C LEU A 148 14.56 -2.45 2.45
N ASP A 149 15.57 -2.80 3.24
CA ASP A 149 16.76 -3.49 2.74
C ASP A 149 16.42 -4.91 2.26
N SER A 150 15.57 -5.63 3.00
CA SER A 150 15.07 -6.95 2.61
C SER A 150 14.32 -6.91 1.27
N VAL A 151 13.41 -5.96 1.09
CA VAL A 151 12.65 -5.81 -0.17
C VAL A 151 13.57 -5.44 -1.34
N LYS A 152 14.56 -4.56 -1.10
CA LYS A 152 15.55 -4.18 -2.12
C LYS A 152 16.44 -5.37 -2.51
N GLN A 153 16.81 -6.22 -1.56
CA GLN A 153 17.59 -7.44 -1.81
C GLN A 153 16.79 -8.53 -2.54
N ALA A 154 15.48 -8.61 -2.29
CA ALA A 154 14.57 -9.52 -2.97
C ALA A 154 14.18 -9.05 -4.39
N ARG A 155 14.84 -8.01 -4.92
CA ARG A 155 14.58 -7.49 -6.28
C ARG A 155 14.76 -8.62 -7.32
N PRO A 156 13.73 -8.92 -8.11
CA PRO A 156 13.83 -9.92 -9.15
C PRO A 156 14.80 -9.48 -10.25
N ALA A 157 15.46 -10.46 -10.89
CA ALA A 157 16.29 -10.22 -12.05
C ALA A 157 15.44 -9.62 -13.18
N ARG A 158 15.98 -8.65 -13.92
CA ARG A 158 15.29 -8.11 -15.09
C ARG A 158 15.04 -9.26 -16.08
N PRO A 159 13.82 -9.39 -16.64
CA PRO A 159 13.58 -10.28 -17.76
C PRO A 159 14.64 -10.00 -18.84
N GLN A 160 15.29 -11.05 -19.33
CA GLN A 160 16.15 -10.92 -20.52
C GLN A 160 15.20 -10.62 -21.69
N GLU A 161 15.34 -9.44 -22.30
CA GLU A 161 14.66 -9.09 -23.55
C GLU A 161 15.17 -9.95 -24.72
#